data_AF-A0A3D4XTT9-F1
#
_entry.id   AF-A0A3D4XTT9-F1
#
_cell.length_a   1.000
_cell.length_b   1.000
_cell.length_c   1.000
_cell.angle_alpha   90.00
_cell.angle_beta   90.00
_cell.angle_gamma   90.00
#
_symmetry.space_group_name_H-M   'P 1'
#
loop_
_entity.id
_entity.type
_entity.pdbx_description
1 polymer ?
#
loop_
_entity_poly.entity_id
_entity_poly.type
_entity_poly.pdbx_seq_one_letter_code
_entity_poly.pdbx_strand_id
1 'polypeptide(L)'
;EMKQPSITGPEKEMLLVADAEDPSLRVSDKVFVVLTQADAMDDQIDFRDTLAKHKTFWPSVPERRLLPVCARSHLVEFGIPADDTLRRSKSADDKNKLKKLGISDGMTALKDAVNFYIDNERTGVLQKRCDSLVNNTRQLASDILNKLEPIYGTVAENERQEDDLLGKEFNQWWGREWQRIKKDFDVWYAQSIQGRKEADALGAEHEELAALRLAYDQKIEALLSNLITAQPDELKRIYTAGGTISMPDSREGNYKIREELFREIQKKFETELTDQLAQALQALIDQIVQKTQTLLWETEDVRRNLLHSHLDESIEQARIRHGFQVLFLRFGRVAVEAFIAKPLQARDRLLSERAAEIKTLEAFYQGSDKAKQEGGLTHYLRYGLWAAISKTVPAGRSRNTAKAVVDAVLSETPPPVKDIERAPEPSNFEQVVNEINGDLAALQDYLKNSVFYAAGFITYCNQELERIRNRFKEMEDNDRQWIGIIRTAVKYERNPLIPYNIAHTRRDFQLRRELAIELKEIRSSYSNVF
;
A
#
# COMPACT_ATOMS: atom_id res chain seq x y z
N GLU A 1 93.11 -1.04 35.00
CA GLU A 1 91.94 -1.90 34.71
C GLU A 1 91.30 -1.43 33.40
N MET A 2 91.62 -2.04 32.25
CA MET A 2 90.81 -1.86 31.04
C MET A 2 89.52 -2.67 31.21
N LYS A 3 88.51 -2.06 31.83
CA LYS A 3 87.18 -2.66 31.93
C LYS A 3 86.39 -2.27 30.69
N GLN A 4 86.24 -3.27 29.83
CA GLN A 4 85.15 -3.51 28.88
C GLN A 4 85.40 -3.21 27.39
N PRO A 5 85.50 -4.24 26.54
CA PRO A 5 85.22 -4.14 25.10
C PRO A 5 83.71 -4.18 24.81
N SER A 6 82.84 -3.82 25.78
CA SER A 6 81.39 -3.94 25.64
C SER A 6 80.72 -2.59 25.45
N ILE A 7 79.99 -2.50 24.35
CA ILE A 7 78.76 -1.74 24.16
C ILE A 7 78.10 -1.42 25.52
N THR A 8 77.84 -0.14 25.76
CA THR A 8 77.12 0.33 26.95
C THR A 8 75.65 -0.12 26.92
N GLY A 9 74.98 -0.16 28.09
CA GLY A 9 73.56 -0.54 28.18
C GLY A 9 72.63 0.14 27.15
N PRO A 10 72.75 1.46 26.92
CA PRO A 10 71.91 2.17 25.95
C PRO A 10 72.08 1.71 24.49
N GLU A 11 73.31 1.36 24.09
CA GLU A 11 73.58 0.89 22.72
C GLU A 11 73.04 -0.54 22.50
N LYS A 12 72.99 -1.38 23.55
CA LYS A 12 72.29 -2.69 23.48
C LYS A 12 70.77 -2.53 23.42
N GLU A 13 70.21 -1.57 24.16
CA GLU A 13 68.78 -1.24 24.12
C GLU A 13 68.36 -0.71 22.74
N MET A 14 69.17 0.16 22.13
CA MET A 14 68.90 0.68 20.77
C MET A 14 68.79 -0.43 19.72
N LEU A 15 69.59 -1.50 19.83
CA LEU A 15 69.53 -2.64 18.92
C LEU A 15 68.26 -3.46 19.10
N LEU A 16 67.82 -3.66 20.34
CA LEU A 16 66.56 -4.36 20.65
C LEU A 16 65.34 -3.56 20.18
N VAL A 17 65.38 -2.24 20.33
CA VAL A 17 64.31 -1.34 19.85
C VAL A 17 64.26 -1.35 18.31
N ALA A 18 65.40 -1.27 17.64
CA ALA A 18 65.46 -1.30 16.18
C ALA A 18 64.98 -2.65 15.58
N ASP A 19 65.28 -3.78 16.23
CA ASP A 19 64.74 -5.10 15.86
C ASP A 19 63.23 -5.22 16.11
N ALA A 20 62.68 -4.49 17.09
CA ALA A 20 61.26 -4.46 17.40
C ALA A 20 60.44 -3.57 16.45
N GLU A 21 61.02 -2.45 15.98
CA GLU A 21 60.37 -1.52 15.05
C GLU A 21 60.24 -2.08 13.62
N ASP A 22 61.18 -2.91 13.18
CA ASP A 22 61.11 -3.61 11.89
C ASP A 22 61.30 -5.13 12.08
N PRO A 23 60.22 -5.88 12.38
CA PRO A 23 60.31 -7.32 12.62
C PRO A 23 60.76 -8.13 11.39
N SER A 24 60.80 -7.50 10.20
CA SER A 24 61.25 -8.14 8.96
C SER A 24 62.76 -8.13 8.77
N LEU A 25 63.49 -7.28 9.50
CA LEU A 25 64.92 -7.10 9.34
C LEU A 25 65.63 -6.96 10.67
N ARG A 26 66.68 -7.77 10.88
CA ARG A 26 67.51 -7.66 12.07
C ARG A 26 68.63 -6.65 11.86
N VAL A 27 69.01 -5.93 12.91
CA VAL A 27 70.16 -5.02 12.89
C VAL A 27 71.45 -5.77 12.55
N SER A 28 71.57 -7.05 12.95
CA SER A 28 72.70 -7.91 12.59
C SER A 28 72.92 -8.04 11.09
N ASP A 29 71.86 -7.89 10.27
CA ASP A 29 71.96 -7.96 8.82
C ASP A 29 72.69 -6.76 8.21
N LYS A 30 72.83 -5.65 8.96
CA LYS A 30 73.33 -4.35 8.47
C LYS A 30 74.51 -3.77 9.27
N VAL A 31 74.71 -4.23 10.50
CA VAL A 31 75.68 -3.61 11.42
C VAL A 31 77.12 -4.02 11.12
N PHE A 32 78.04 -3.11 11.41
CA PHE A 32 79.48 -3.34 11.46
C PHE A 32 79.94 -3.10 12.89
N VAL A 33 80.66 -4.06 13.47
CA VAL A 33 81.11 -3.96 14.85
C VAL A 33 82.62 -4.01 14.86
N VAL A 34 83.22 -2.96 15.40
CA VAL A 34 84.65 -2.73 15.30
C VAL A 34 85.26 -2.72 16.70
N LEU A 35 86.27 -3.56 16.92
CA LEU A 35 87.10 -3.51 18.12
C LEU A 35 88.10 -2.36 17.96
N THR A 36 87.72 -1.19 18.47
CA THR A 36 88.57 0.00 18.44
C THR A 36 89.74 -0.11 19.42
N GLN A 37 90.81 0.64 19.17
CA GLN A 37 92.01 0.70 20.03
C GLN A 37 92.75 -0.64 20.15
N ALA A 38 92.83 -1.41 19.06
CA ALA A 38 93.60 -2.66 19.04
C ALA A 38 95.09 -2.47 19.44
N ASP A 39 95.62 -1.25 19.27
CA ASP A 39 96.95 -0.81 19.68
C ASP A 39 97.14 -0.65 21.20
N ALA A 40 96.06 -0.70 21.97
CA ALA A 40 96.11 -0.60 23.43
C ALA A 40 96.42 -1.95 24.12
N MET A 41 96.44 -3.05 23.36
CA MET A 41 96.73 -4.40 23.87
C MET A 41 98.25 -4.61 24.02
N ASP A 42 98.65 -5.23 25.13
CA ASP A 42 100.07 -5.37 25.49
C ASP A 42 100.78 -6.53 24.77
N ASP A 43 100.06 -7.62 24.47
CA ASP A 43 100.59 -8.79 23.77
C ASP A 43 99.58 -9.52 22.85
N GLN A 44 100.10 -10.45 22.05
CA GLN A 44 99.32 -11.17 21.04
C GLN A 44 98.31 -12.16 21.65
N ILE A 45 98.54 -12.64 22.87
CA ILE A 45 97.65 -13.60 23.54
C ILE A 45 96.41 -12.84 24.03
N ASP A 46 96.61 -11.70 24.70
CA ASP A 46 95.54 -10.83 25.19
C ASP A 46 94.70 -10.27 24.04
N PHE A 47 95.33 -9.91 22.93
CA PHE A 47 94.62 -9.51 21.71
C PHE A 47 93.74 -10.63 21.15
N ARG A 48 94.25 -11.87 21.04
CA ARG A 48 93.47 -13.01 20.52
C ARG A 48 92.30 -13.35 21.43
N ASP A 49 92.51 -13.35 22.74
CA ASP A 49 91.46 -13.62 23.72
C ASP A 49 90.38 -12.53 23.70
N THR A 50 90.78 -11.26 23.57
CA THR A 50 89.85 -10.13 23.48
C THR A 50 89.07 -10.14 22.16
N LEU A 51 89.72 -10.46 21.04
CA LEU A 51 89.05 -10.61 19.74
C LEU A 51 88.09 -11.81 19.74
N ALA A 52 88.46 -12.93 20.35
CA ALA A 52 87.59 -14.09 20.51
C ALA A 52 86.36 -13.74 21.36
N LYS A 53 86.55 -13.05 22.49
CA LYS A 53 85.44 -12.53 23.31
C LYS A 53 84.55 -11.60 22.48
N HIS A 54 85.14 -10.66 21.73
CA HIS A 54 84.41 -9.75 20.85
C HIS A 54 83.53 -10.49 19.83
N LYS A 55 84.05 -11.55 19.21
CA LYS A 55 83.26 -12.41 18.30
C LYS A 55 82.11 -13.11 19.03
N THR A 56 82.35 -13.64 20.23
CA THR A 56 81.28 -14.31 21.00
C THR A 56 80.15 -13.38 21.44
N PHE A 57 80.42 -12.08 21.57
CA PHE A 57 79.36 -11.09 21.86
C PHE A 57 78.44 -10.81 20.67
N TRP A 58 78.86 -11.15 19.45
CA TRP A 58 78.14 -10.85 18.21
C TRP A 58 77.98 -12.09 17.31
N PRO A 59 77.34 -13.16 17.81
CA PRO A 59 77.26 -14.44 17.10
C PRO A 59 76.45 -14.37 15.80
N SER A 60 75.58 -13.37 15.66
CA SER A 60 74.71 -13.15 14.50
C SER A 60 75.29 -12.21 13.45
N VAL A 61 76.41 -11.54 13.72
CA VAL A 61 77.07 -10.63 12.77
C VAL A 61 78.11 -11.42 11.96
N PRO A 62 78.13 -11.33 10.62
CA PRO A 62 79.13 -12.02 9.81
C PRO A 62 80.56 -11.65 10.23
N GLU A 63 81.46 -12.64 10.31
CA GLU A 63 82.85 -12.41 10.76
C GLU A 63 83.58 -11.31 9.98
N ARG A 64 83.29 -11.17 8.68
CA ARG A 64 83.84 -10.10 7.82
C ARG A 64 83.55 -8.68 8.34
N ARG A 65 82.53 -8.49 9.18
CA ARG A 65 82.13 -7.20 9.75
C ARG A 65 82.52 -7.05 11.23
N LEU A 66 83.25 -8.03 11.78
CA LEU A 66 83.78 -8.04 13.15
C LEU A 66 85.30 -7.84 13.09
N LEU A 67 85.72 -6.57 13.04
CA LEU A 67 87.09 -6.21 12.68
C LEU A 67 87.81 -5.46 13.79
N PRO A 68 89.07 -5.80 14.12
CA PRO A 68 89.93 -4.96 14.93
C PRO A 68 90.42 -3.77 14.11
N VAL A 69 90.30 -2.56 14.64
CA VAL A 69 90.71 -1.34 13.93
C VAL A 69 91.45 -0.39 14.85
N CYS A 70 92.51 0.22 14.31
CA CYS A 70 93.24 1.31 14.92
C CYS A 70 93.17 2.55 14.01
N ALA A 71 92.07 3.30 14.13
CA ALA A 71 91.89 4.54 13.37
C ALA A 71 93.03 5.55 13.60
N ARG A 72 93.60 5.55 14.81
CA ARG A 72 94.75 6.41 15.17
C ARG A 72 96.00 6.08 14.35
N SER A 73 96.39 4.79 14.29
CA SER A 73 97.53 4.37 13.48
C SER A 73 97.33 4.68 12.00
N HIS A 74 96.10 4.48 11.49
CA HIS A 74 95.75 4.80 10.12
C HIS A 74 95.92 6.30 9.81
N LEU A 75 95.34 7.19 10.62
CA LEU A 75 95.43 8.64 10.41
C LEU A 75 96.88 9.16 10.45
N VAL A 76 97.71 8.59 11.32
CA VAL A 76 99.14 8.91 11.41
C VAL A 76 99.91 8.43 10.18
N GLU A 77 99.62 7.22 9.69
CA GLU A 77 100.25 6.64 8.49
C GLU A 77 99.94 7.43 7.22
N PHE A 78 98.72 7.98 7.10
CA PHE A 78 98.30 8.79 5.97
C PHE A 78 98.65 10.29 6.09
N GLY A 79 99.38 10.69 7.14
CA GLY A 79 99.87 12.06 7.30
C GLY A 79 98.79 13.11 7.62
N ILE A 80 97.65 12.66 8.16
CA ILE A 80 96.49 13.48 8.53
C ILE A 80 96.11 13.41 10.02
N PRO A 81 97.04 13.28 10.99
CA PRO A 81 96.66 13.32 12.40
C PRO A 81 96.35 14.75 12.86
N ALA A 82 95.32 14.92 13.69
CA ALA A 82 95.09 16.15 14.43
C ALA A 82 96.11 16.31 15.57
N ASP A 83 96.30 17.54 16.08
CA ASP A 83 97.25 17.84 17.16
C ASP A 83 97.02 17.00 18.42
N ASP A 84 95.76 16.70 18.76
CA ASP A 84 95.41 15.84 19.89
C ASP A 84 95.79 14.37 19.68
N THR A 85 95.74 13.90 18.43
CA THR A 85 96.15 12.54 18.03
C THR A 85 97.67 12.38 18.13
N LEU A 86 98.43 13.43 17.80
CA LEU A 86 99.89 13.51 17.94
C LEU A 86 100.34 13.61 19.41
N ARG A 87 99.64 14.40 20.24
CA ARG A 87 99.95 14.54 21.68
C ARG A 87 99.89 13.22 22.45
N ARG A 88 99.03 12.30 22.00
CA ARG A 88 98.84 10.98 22.61
C ARG A 88 99.69 9.87 21.98
N SER A 89 100.46 10.15 20.92
CA SER A 89 101.27 9.13 20.23
C SER A 89 102.73 9.56 20.09
N LYS A 90 103.65 8.64 20.41
CA LYS A 90 104.92 8.59 19.68
C LYS A 90 104.59 7.74 18.45
N SER A 91 104.40 8.35 17.28
CA SER A 91 103.99 7.68 16.03
C SER A 91 104.66 6.32 15.75
N ALA A 92 105.94 6.16 16.15
CA ALA A 92 106.67 4.90 16.06
C ALA A 92 106.12 3.77 16.96
N ASP A 93 105.51 4.08 18.11
CA ASP A 93 105.03 3.09 19.08
C ASP A 93 103.76 2.37 18.63
N ASP A 94 102.75 3.05 18.08
CA ASP A 94 101.48 2.40 17.71
C ASP A 94 101.67 1.43 16.52
N LYS A 95 102.44 1.82 15.50
CA LYS A 95 102.78 0.94 14.37
C LYS A 95 103.66 -0.23 14.81
N ASN A 96 104.61 -0.01 15.72
CA ASN A 96 105.43 -1.09 16.28
C ASN A 96 104.60 -2.03 17.18
N LYS A 97 103.60 -1.52 17.90
CA LYS A 97 102.66 -2.32 18.70
C LYS A 97 101.77 -3.19 17.82
N LEU A 98 101.12 -2.62 16.79
CA LEU A 98 100.34 -3.41 15.84
C LEU A 98 101.19 -4.49 15.15
N LYS A 99 102.45 -4.16 14.81
CA LYS A 99 103.42 -5.12 14.26
C LYS A 99 103.80 -6.23 15.26
N LYS A 100 103.94 -5.93 16.55
CA LYS A 100 104.14 -6.92 17.62
C LYS A 100 102.92 -7.83 17.83
N LEU A 101 101.72 -7.29 17.66
CA LEU A 101 100.46 -8.04 17.72
C LEU A 101 100.22 -8.87 16.43
N GLY A 102 100.92 -8.54 15.35
CA GLY A 102 100.81 -9.22 14.05
C GLY A 102 99.58 -8.82 13.25
N ILE A 103 99.08 -7.59 13.41
CA ILE A 103 97.88 -7.06 12.75
C ILE A 103 98.19 -5.74 12.02
N SER A 104 97.35 -5.38 11.05
CA SER A 104 97.35 -4.06 10.42
C SER A 104 96.45 -3.08 11.20
N ASP A 105 96.32 -1.84 10.71
CA ASP A 105 95.36 -0.88 11.27
C ASP A 105 93.88 -1.27 11.07
N GLY A 106 93.59 -2.29 10.27
CA GLY A 106 92.25 -2.81 9.99
C GLY A 106 91.34 -1.92 9.14
N MET A 107 91.76 -0.70 8.75
CA MET A 107 90.87 0.27 8.12
C MET A 107 90.54 -0.11 6.66
N THR A 108 91.53 -0.63 5.93
CA THR A 108 91.30 -1.15 4.57
C THR A 108 90.34 -2.34 4.61
N ALA A 109 90.52 -3.26 5.57
CA ALA A 109 89.62 -4.40 5.75
C ALA A 109 88.19 -3.97 6.10
N LEU A 110 88.03 -2.93 6.91
CA LEU A 110 86.71 -2.34 7.21
C LEU A 110 86.07 -1.74 5.96
N LYS A 111 86.84 -0.97 5.18
CA LYS A 111 86.36 -0.39 3.91
C LYS A 111 85.93 -1.48 2.93
N ASP A 112 86.71 -2.55 2.79
CA ASP A 112 86.39 -3.67 1.92
C ASP A 112 85.13 -4.42 2.39
N ALA A 113 84.96 -4.61 3.71
CA ALA A 113 83.75 -5.20 4.27
C ALA A 113 82.50 -4.34 4.03
N VAL A 114 82.63 -3.00 4.13
CA VAL A 114 81.54 -2.07 3.84
C VAL A 114 81.17 -2.08 2.36
N ASN A 115 82.16 -2.01 1.47
CA ASN A 115 81.93 -2.11 0.03
C ASN A 115 81.29 -3.45 -0.35
N PHE A 116 81.79 -4.55 0.23
CA PHE A 116 81.20 -5.87 0.01
C PHE A 116 79.71 -5.92 0.41
N TYR A 117 79.34 -5.32 1.55
CA TYR A 117 77.94 -5.22 1.95
C TYR A 117 77.11 -4.40 0.96
N ILE A 118 77.60 -3.24 0.55
CA ILE A 118 76.90 -2.36 -0.40
C ILE A 118 76.66 -3.09 -1.74
N ASP A 119 77.69 -3.76 -2.24
CA ASP A 119 77.69 -4.38 -3.58
C ASP A 119 76.98 -5.74 -3.60
N ASN A 120 77.02 -6.51 -2.52
CA ASN A 120 76.59 -7.92 -2.53
C ASN A 120 75.46 -8.26 -1.55
N GLU A 121 75.24 -7.47 -0.49
CA GLU A 121 74.33 -7.86 0.60
C GLU A 121 73.13 -6.90 0.76
N ARG A 122 73.33 -5.61 0.50
CA ARG A 122 72.33 -4.56 0.70
C ARG A 122 71.04 -4.79 -0.10
N THR A 123 71.17 -5.26 -1.34
CA THR A 123 70.03 -5.58 -2.20
C THR A 123 69.19 -6.71 -1.61
N GLY A 124 69.82 -7.78 -1.11
CA GLY A 124 69.14 -8.88 -0.44
C GLY A 124 68.44 -8.45 0.85
N VAL A 125 69.04 -7.53 1.61
CA VAL A 125 68.39 -6.94 2.80
C VAL A 125 67.16 -6.11 2.43
N LEU A 126 67.24 -5.28 1.38
CA LEU A 126 66.08 -4.52 0.91
C LEU A 126 64.97 -5.42 0.36
N GLN A 127 65.36 -6.45 -0.39
CA GLN A 127 64.42 -7.44 -0.93
C GLN A 127 63.64 -8.14 0.20
N LYS A 128 64.32 -8.61 1.25
CA LYS A 128 63.65 -9.21 2.43
C LYS A 128 62.59 -8.29 3.03
N ARG A 129 62.88 -6.99 3.12
CA ARG A 129 61.92 -6.00 3.62
C ARG A 129 60.69 -5.88 2.72
N CYS A 130 60.93 -5.71 1.42
CA CYS A 130 59.86 -5.60 0.43
C CYS A 130 58.99 -6.86 0.41
N ASP A 131 59.61 -8.04 0.41
CA ASP A 131 58.91 -9.33 0.42
C ASP A 131 58.04 -9.48 1.67
N SER A 132 58.55 -9.08 2.83
CA SER A 132 57.77 -9.10 4.08
C SER A 132 56.57 -8.14 4.02
N LEU A 133 56.74 -6.93 3.49
CA LEU A 133 55.63 -5.97 3.34
C LEU A 133 54.56 -6.48 2.38
N VAL A 134 54.97 -7.05 1.24
CA VAL A 134 54.07 -7.65 0.26
C VAL A 134 53.33 -8.83 0.89
N ASN A 135 54.02 -9.71 1.61
CA ASN A 135 53.42 -10.87 2.27
C ASN A 135 52.42 -10.46 3.37
N ASN A 136 52.75 -9.47 4.20
CA ASN A 136 51.84 -8.96 5.22
C ASN A 136 50.58 -8.35 4.59
N THR A 137 50.74 -7.58 3.51
CA THR A 137 49.62 -7.01 2.77
C THR A 137 48.77 -8.11 2.15
N ARG A 138 49.39 -9.15 1.59
CA ARG A 138 48.69 -10.33 1.05
C ARG A 138 47.88 -11.05 2.12
N GLN A 139 48.45 -11.24 3.30
CA GLN A 139 47.77 -11.89 4.41
C GLN A 139 46.55 -11.09 4.87
N LEU A 140 46.69 -9.78 5.04
CA LEU A 140 45.58 -8.89 5.39
C LEU A 140 44.47 -8.91 4.32
N ALA A 141 44.83 -8.79 3.04
CA ALA A 141 43.87 -8.85 1.94
C ALA A 141 43.15 -10.20 1.89
N SER A 142 43.88 -11.31 2.08
CA SER A 142 43.29 -12.65 2.15
C SER A 142 42.36 -12.80 3.34
N ASP A 143 42.71 -12.27 4.51
CA ASP A 143 41.87 -12.32 5.70
C ASP A 143 40.56 -11.54 5.52
N ILE A 144 40.62 -10.37 4.88
CA ILE A 144 39.46 -9.54 4.55
C ILE A 144 38.54 -10.29 3.57
N LEU A 145 39.09 -10.79 2.46
CA LEU A 145 38.32 -11.52 1.44
C LEU A 145 37.69 -12.79 2.01
N ASN A 146 38.45 -13.60 2.76
CA ASN A 146 37.94 -14.84 3.37
C ASN A 146 36.79 -14.60 4.36
N LYS A 147 36.80 -13.48 5.09
CA LYS A 147 35.75 -13.16 6.07
C LYS A 147 34.52 -12.51 5.44
N LEU A 148 34.70 -11.63 4.44
CA LEU A 148 33.63 -10.77 3.95
C LEU A 148 33.02 -11.25 2.62
N GLU A 149 33.78 -11.94 1.75
CA GLU A 149 33.27 -12.39 0.45
C GLU A 149 32.12 -13.42 0.57
N PRO A 150 32.10 -14.37 1.53
CA PRO A 150 30.93 -15.23 1.75
C PRO A 150 29.66 -14.49 2.17
N ILE A 151 29.78 -13.29 2.75
CA ILE A 151 28.67 -12.51 3.30
C ILE A 151 28.13 -11.52 2.26
N TYR A 152 29.02 -10.87 1.50
CA TYR A 152 28.68 -9.74 0.63
C TYR A 152 28.97 -9.98 -0.87
N GLY A 153 29.73 -11.03 -1.23
CA GLY A 153 30.24 -11.24 -2.58
C GLY A 153 29.18 -11.41 -3.66
N THR A 154 27.97 -11.86 -3.31
CA THR A 154 26.85 -12.07 -4.25
C THR A 154 25.95 -10.85 -4.44
N VAL A 155 26.12 -9.79 -3.65
CA VAL A 155 25.22 -8.61 -3.63
C VAL A 155 25.49 -7.65 -4.79
N ALA A 156 26.73 -7.61 -5.31
CA ALA A 156 27.16 -6.63 -6.31
C ALA A 156 26.58 -6.84 -7.73
N GLU A 157 26.03 -8.01 -8.06
CA GLU A 157 25.70 -8.36 -9.45
C GLU A 157 24.25 -8.07 -9.89
N ASN A 158 23.33 -7.72 -8.98
CA ASN A 158 21.90 -7.67 -9.31
C ASN A 158 21.19 -6.39 -8.86
N GLU A 159 21.19 -5.35 -9.69
CA GLU A 159 20.32 -4.16 -9.50
C GLU A 159 18.82 -4.51 -9.43
N ARG A 160 18.43 -5.65 -10.02
CA ARG A 160 17.05 -6.18 -9.95
C ARG A 160 16.62 -6.58 -8.53
N GLN A 161 17.54 -6.87 -7.62
CA GLN A 161 17.20 -7.35 -6.27
C GLN A 161 16.66 -6.27 -5.33
N GLU A 162 17.01 -4.98 -5.52
CA GLU A 162 16.54 -3.91 -4.62
C GLU A 162 15.02 -3.69 -4.77
N ASP A 163 14.55 -3.49 -5.99
CA ASP A 163 13.12 -3.31 -6.28
C ASP A 163 12.31 -4.60 -6.01
N ASP A 164 12.90 -5.79 -6.20
CA ASP A 164 12.26 -7.08 -5.88
C ASP A 164 12.15 -7.34 -4.37
N LEU A 165 13.16 -6.98 -3.58
CA LEU A 165 13.13 -7.07 -2.12
C LEU A 165 12.12 -6.07 -1.54
N LEU A 166 12.13 -4.84 -2.03
CA LEU A 166 11.14 -3.82 -1.70
C LEU A 166 9.72 -4.27 -2.06
N GLY A 167 9.56 -4.90 -3.22
CA GLY A 167 8.29 -5.50 -3.64
C GLY A 167 7.81 -6.60 -2.70
N LYS A 168 8.70 -7.47 -2.23
CA LYS A 168 8.36 -8.56 -1.28
C LYS A 168 7.96 -8.04 0.10
N GLU A 169 8.74 -7.11 0.68
CA GLU A 169 8.40 -6.51 1.97
C GLU A 169 7.09 -5.73 1.91
N PHE A 170 6.89 -4.95 0.84
CA PHE A 170 5.66 -4.23 0.61
C PHE A 170 4.47 -5.18 0.48
N ASN A 171 4.60 -6.27 -0.28
CA ASN A 171 3.55 -7.28 -0.41
C ASN A 171 3.18 -7.92 0.94
N GLN A 172 4.17 -8.19 1.80
CA GLN A 172 3.93 -8.78 3.12
C GLN A 172 3.23 -7.80 4.07
N TRP A 173 3.69 -6.54 4.09
CA TRP A 173 3.04 -5.48 4.85
C TRP A 173 1.59 -5.29 4.38
N TRP A 174 1.40 -5.14 3.06
CA TRP A 174 0.09 -4.95 2.45
C TRP A 174 -0.84 -6.12 2.73
N GLY A 175 -0.37 -7.36 2.66
CA GLY A 175 -1.20 -8.54 2.95
C GLY A 175 -1.79 -8.51 4.37
N ARG A 176 -1.04 -8.04 5.38
CA ARG A 176 -1.55 -7.88 6.75
C ARG A 176 -2.48 -6.68 6.86
N GLU A 177 -2.07 -5.57 6.26
CA GLU A 177 -2.80 -4.30 6.33
C GLU A 177 -4.16 -4.40 5.62
N TRP A 178 -4.22 -5.09 4.48
CA TRP A 178 -5.46 -5.37 3.75
C TRP A 178 -6.45 -6.18 4.58
N GLN A 179 -6.00 -7.20 5.33
CA GLN A 179 -6.90 -7.95 6.21
C GLN A 179 -7.48 -7.07 7.32
N ARG A 180 -6.69 -6.11 7.84
CA ARG A 180 -7.18 -5.12 8.80
C ARG A 180 -8.22 -4.20 8.15
N ILE A 181 -7.86 -3.59 7.02
CA ILE A 181 -8.74 -2.69 6.25
C ILE A 181 -10.08 -3.36 5.92
N LYS A 182 -10.03 -4.59 5.41
CA LYS A 182 -11.20 -5.40 5.05
C LYS A 182 -12.11 -5.65 6.26
N LYS A 183 -11.53 -5.99 7.41
CA LYS A 183 -12.27 -6.19 8.66
C LYS A 183 -12.90 -4.89 9.15
N ASP A 184 -12.14 -3.80 9.17
CA ASP A 184 -12.61 -2.48 9.62
C ASP A 184 -13.75 -1.97 8.72
N PHE A 185 -13.64 -2.21 7.42
CA PHE A 185 -14.68 -1.89 6.44
C PHE A 185 -15.95 -2.73 6.65
N ASP A 186 -15.82 -4.04 6.83
CA ASP A 186 -16.97 -4.93 7.04
C ASP A 186 -17.73 -4.60 8.34
N VAL A 187 -17.01 -4.28 9.42
CA VAL A 187 -17.61 -3.83 10.69
C VAL A 187 -18.34 -2.50 10.51
N TRP A 188 -17.69 -1.52 9.89
CA TRP A 188 -18.32 -0.23 9.61
C TRP A 188 -19.55 -0.39 8.73
N TYR A 189 -19.49 -1.17 7.66
CA TYR A 189 -20.62 -1.37 6.75
C TYR A 189 -21.81 -2.02 7.46
N ALA A 190 -21.56 -3.03 8.32
CA ALA A 190 -22.62 -3.67 9.08
C ALA A 190 -23.32 -2.70 10.05
N GLN A 191 -22.56 -1.83 10.72
CA GLN A 191 -23.09 -0.89 11.70
C GLN A 191 -23.74 0.33 11.03
N SER A 192 -23.02 0.96 10.11
CA SER A 192 -23.35 2.25 9.52
C SER A 192 -24.16 2.15 8.24
N ILE A 193 -24.26 1.01 7.56
CA ILE A 193 -25.11 0.88 6.35
C ILE A 193 -26.24 -0.13 6.59
N GLN A 194 -25.96 -1.29 7.19
CA GLN A 194 -26.98 -2.32 7.45
C GLN A 194 -27.73 -2.15 8.78
N GLY A 195 -27.34 -1.18 9.62
CA GLY A 195 -27.97 -0.91 10.91
C GLY A 195 -27.93 -2.11 11.88
N ARG A 196 -27.01 -3.06 11.69
CA ARG A 196 -26.88 -4.23 12.57
C ARG A 196 -26.15 -3.85 13.84
N LYS A 197 -26.82 -4.02 14.98
CA LYS A 197 -26.22 -3.80 16.31
C LYS A 197 -25.25 -4.91 16.71
N GLU A 198 -25.45 -6.14 16.23
CA GLU A 198 -24.63 -7.33 16.51
C GLU A 198 -24.49 -8.21 15.25
N ALA A 199 -23.50 -9.10 15.21
CA ALA A 199 -23.20 -9.95 14.04
C ALA A 199 -24.40 -10.84 13.61
N ASP A 200 -25.21 -11.27 14.58
CA ASP A 200 -26.37 -12.15 14.38
C ASP A 200 -27.72 -11.40 14.40
N ALA A 201 -27.72 -10.07 14.55
CA ALA A 201 -28.95 -9.28 14.56
C ALA A 201 -29.55 -9.16 13.16
N LEU A 202 -30.89 -9.23 13.07
CA LEU A 202 -31.62 -8.82 11.87
C LEU A 202 -31.26 -7.34 11.59
N GLY A 203 -30.86 -7.04 10.35
CA GLY A 203 -30.59 -5.67 9.94
C GLY A 203 -31.79 -4.78 10.21
N ALA A 204 -31.55 -3.63 10.85
CA ALA A 204 -32.55 -2.57 10.91
C ALA A 204 -32.53 -1.81 9.57
N GLU A 205 -33.68 -1.29 9.13
CA GLU A 205 -33.67 -0.34 8.01
C GLU A 205 -32.77 0.86 8.39
N HIS A 206 -31.79 1.15 7.54
CA HIS A 206 -30.89 2.29 7.71
C HIS A 206 -31.70 3.58 7.82
N GLU A 207 -31.29 4.52 8.69
CA GLU A 207 -32.00 5.78 8.90
C GLU A 207 -32.21 6.55 7.58
N GLU A 208 -31.24 6.49 6.67
CA GLU A 208 -31.35 7.12 5.36
C GLU A 208 -32.21 6.33 4.36
N LEU A 209 -32.35 5.01 4.53
CA LEU A 209 -33.32 4.22 3.77
C LEU A 209 -34.76 4.48 4.26
N ALA A 210 -34.94 4.78 5.54
CA ALA A 210 -36.20 5.31 6.05
C ALA A 210 -36.45 6.74 5.54
N ALA A 211 -35.40 7.58 5.45
CA ALA A 211 -35.49 8.91 4.84
C ALA A 211 -35.84 8.84 3.34
N LEU A 212 -35.39 7.81 2.62
CA LEU A 212 -35.77 7.56 1.22
C LEU A 212 -37.29 7.40 1.07
N ARG A 213 -37.93 6.66 1.98
CA ARG A 213 -39.39 6.50 2.01
C ARG A 213 -40.09 7.84 2.25
N LEU A 214 -39.61 8.61 3.23
CA LEU A 214 -40.17 9.93 3.52
C LEU A 214 -40.06 10.87 2.32
N ALA A 215 -38.89 10.88 1.66
CA ALA A 215 -38.67 11.68 0.45
C ALA A 215 -39.58 11.23 -0.71
N TYR A 216 -39.77 9.92 -0.90
CA TYR A 216 -40.72 9.38 -1.87
C TYR A 216 -42.15 9.87 -1.57
N ASP A 217 -42.61 9.73 -0.33
CA ASP A 217 -43.96 10.10 0.07
C ASP A 217 -44.22 11.60 -0.16
N GLN A 218 -43.29 12.45 0.25
CA GLN A 218 -43.34 13.91 0.03
C GLN A 218 -43.36 14.26 -1.46
N LYS A 219 -42.57 13.56 -2.28
CA LYS A 219 -42.53 13.81 -3.72
C LYS A 219 -43.81 13.40 -4.41
N ILE A 220 -44.40 12.26 -4.04
CA ILE A 220 -45.71 11.85 -4.55
C ILE A 220 -46.79 12.89 -4.20
N GLU A 221 -46.82 13.39 -2.96
CA GLU A 221 -47.73 14.48 -2.56
C GLU A 221 -47.53 15.72 -3.42
N ALA A 222 -46.29 16.20 -3.52
CA ALA A 222 -45.98 17.40 -4.28
C ALA A 222 -46.28 17.26 -5.77
N LEU A 223 -46.10 16.07 -6.36
CA LEU A 223 -46.39 15.83 -7.77
C LEU A 223 -47.89 15.83 -8.04
N LEU A 224 -48.70 15.22 -7.18
CA LEU A 224 -50.15 15.14 -7.35
C LEU A 224 -50.85 16.44 -6.95
N SER A 225 -50.34 17.19 -5.98
CA SER A 225 -50.91 18.50 -5.59
C SER A 225 -50.66 19.58 -6.63
N ASN A 226 -49.58 19.47 -7.41
CA ASN A 226 -49.16 20.45 -8.40
C ASN A 226 -49.56 20.07 -9.83
N LEU A 227 -50.53 19.18 -9.99
CA LEU A 227 -51.11 18.88 -11.31
C LEU A 227 -51.87 20.09 -11.83
N ILE A 228 -51.50 20.56 -13.03
CA ILE A 228 -52.14 21.69 -13.70
C ILE A 228 -53.55 21.27 -14.10
N THR A 229 -53.71 20.07 -14.66
CA THR A 229 -55.00 19.57 -15.13
C THR A 229 -55.99 19.32 -13.98
N ALA A 230 -55.50 19.07 -12.76
CA ALA A 230 -56.35 18.89 -11.58
C ALA A 230 -56.87 20.22 -10.97
N GLN A 231 -56.43 21.37 -11.48
CA GLN A 231 -56.90 22.66 -10.97
C GLN A 231 -58.36 22.91 -11.39
N PRO A 232 -59.20 23.51 -10.51
CA PRO A 232 -60.63 23.69 -10.78
C PRO A 232 -60.95 24.40 -12.10
N ASP A 233 -60.18 25.45 -12.44
CA ASP A 233 -60.37 26.23 -13.66
C ASP A 233 -60.06 25.40 -14.92
N GLU A 234 -59.02 24.57 -14.84
CA GLU A 234 -58.58 23.75 -15.96
C GLU A 234 -59.50 22.54 -16.18
N LEU A 235 -59.95 21.89 -15.10
CA LEU A 235 -60.98 20.86 -15.14
C LEU A 235 -62.24 21.38 -15.84
N LYS A 236 -62.69 22.59 -15.47
CA LYS A 236 -63.88 23.23 -16.06
C LYS A 236 -63.67 23.61 -17.52
N ARG A 237 -62.47 24.09 -17.89
CA ARG A 237 -62.08 24.38 -19.27
C ARG A 237 -62.15 23.14 -20.14
N ILE A 238 -61.54 22.04 -19.72
CA ILE A 238 -61.50 20.78 -20.47
C ILE A 238 -62.89 20.15 -20.57
N TYR A 239 -63.66 20.16 -19.48
CA TYR A 239 -65.03 19.65 -19.45
C TYR A 239 -65.95 20.35 -20.46
N THR A 240 -65.81 21.67 -20.61
CA THR A 240 -66.66 22.49 -21.48
C THR A 240 -66.16 22.57 -22.93
N ALA A 241 -64.88 22.29 -23.20
CA ALA A 241 -64.29 22.34 -24.54
C ALA A 241 -64.87 21.30 -25.54
N GLY A 242 -65.58 20.29 -25.05
CA GLY A 242 -66.14 19.21 -25.88
C GLY A 242 -67.59 19.38 -26.34
N GLY A 243 -68.35 20.32 -25.80
CA GLY A 243 -69.81 20.42 -26.05
C GLY A 243 -70.25 21.69 -26.79
N THR A 244 -71.38 21.62 -27.48
CA THR A 244 -72.15 22.82 -27.82
C THR A 244 -72.57 23.50 -26.52
N ILE A 245 -72.48 24.83 -26.49
CA ILE A 245 -72.53 25.76 -25.35
C ILE A 245 -73.71 25.56 -24.37
N SER A 246 -74.71 24.73 -24.69
CA SER A 246 -75.93 24.58 -23.89
C SER A 246 -75.93 23.45 -22.86
N MET A 247 -75.22 22.32 -23.04
CA MET A 247 -75.11 21.21 -22.06
C MET A 247 -73.93 20.28 -22.41
N PRO A 248 -72.78 20.34 -21.72
CA PRO A 248 -71.67 19.40 -21.94
C PRO A 248 -72.04 17.98 -21.51
N ASP A 249 -71.72 16.96 -22.33
CA ASP A 249 -71.86 15.55 -21.97
C ASP A 249 -70.88 15.21 -20.83
N SER A 250 -71.43 14.79 -19.68
CA SER A 250 -70.65 14.44 -18.48
C SER A 250 -69.68 13.29 -18.74
N ARG A 251 -70.09 12.35 -19.61
CA ARG A 251 -69.27 11.19 -19.96
C ARG A 251 -68.07 11.60 -20.80
N GLU A 252 -68.30 12.35 -21.88
CA GLU A 252 -67.22 12.82 -22.75
C GLU A 252 -66.25 13.75 -22.00
N GLY A 253 -66.77 14.65 -21.16
CA GLY A 253 -65.95 15.51 -20.30
C GLY A 253 -65.05 14.72 -19.34
N ASN A 254 -65.57 13.67 -18.70
CA ASN A 254 -64.79 12.79 -17.81
C ASN A 254 -63.65 12.09 -18.56
N TYR A 255 -63.92 11.53 -19.75
CA TYR A 255 -62.86 10.90 -20.57
C TYR A 255 -61.76 11.88 -20.97
N LYS A 256 -62.10 13.09 -21.42
CA LYS A 256 -61.13 14.10 -21.85
C LYS A 256 -60.24 14.57 -20.70
N ILE A 257 -60.82 14.85 -19.53
CA ILE A 257 -60.05 15.22 -18.35
C ILE A 257 -59.08 14.10 -17.96
N ARG A 258 -59.56 12.85 -17.94
CA ARG A 258 -58.73 11.69 -17.59
C ARG A 258 -57.59 11.45 -18.58
N GLU A 259 -57.80 11.69 -19.87
CA GLU A 259 -56.75 11.57 -20.88
C GLU A 259 -55.62 12.58 -20.64
N GLU A 260 -55.96 13.84 -20.39
CA GLU A 260 -54.98 14.90 -20.08
C GLU A 260 -54.28 14.64 -18.73
N LEU A 261 -55.03 14.28 -17.68
CA LEU A 261 -54.45 13.90 -16.37
C LEU A 261 -53.49 12.72 -16.49
N PHE A 262 -53.88 11.70 -17.25
CA PHE A 262 -53.06 10.52 -17.46
C PHE A 262 -51.72 10.87 -18.12
N ARG A 263 -51.75 11.71 -19.17
CA ARG A 263 -50.54 12.20 -19.85
C ARG A 263 -49.67 13.05 -18.93
N GLU A 264 -50.26 13.97 -18.16
CA GLU A 264 -49.52 14.83 -17.22
C GLU A 264 -48.83 14.00 -16.13
N ILE A 265 -49.57 13.09 -15.49
CA ILE A 265 -49.07 12.24 -14.40
C ILE A 265 -47.95 11.32 -14.91
N GLN A 266 -48.11 10.68 -16.08
CA GLN A 266 -47.06 9.84 -16.66
C GLN A 266 -45.78 10.64 -16.91
N LYS A 267 -45.87 11.80 -17.54
CA LYS A 267 -44.72 12.65 -17.83
C LYS A 267 -43.98 13.07 -16.57
N LYS A 268 -44.71 13.48 -15.53
CA LYS A 268 -44.13 13.89 -14.23
C LYS A 268 -43.45 12.75 -13.50
N PHE A 269 -44.02 11.54 -13.53
CA PHE A 269 -43.41 10.38 -12.90
C PHE A 269 -42.18 9.84 -13.63
N GLU A 270 -42.13 9.94 -14.95
CA GLU A 270 -40.95 9.54 -15.73
C GLU A 270 -39.73 10.41 -15.44
N THR A 271 -39.92 11.71 -15.22
CA THR A 271 -38.82 12.68 -15.13
C THR A 271 -38.47 13.12 -13.72
N GLU A 272 -39.45 13.41 -12.84
CA GLU A 272 -39.19 14.15 -11.60
C GLU A 272 -39.01 13.28 -10.35
N LEU A 273 -39.62 12.09 -10.30
CA LEU A 273 -39.60 11.21 -9.12
C LEU A 273 -38.28 10.42 -9.02
N THR A 274 -37.74 10.02 -10.16
CA THR A 274 -36.58 9.13 -10.26
C THR A 274 -35.28 9.81 -9.87
N ASP A 275 -35.17 11.13 -10.07
CA ASP A 275 -34.00 11.92 -9.70
C ASP A 275 -33.76 11.99 -8.20
N GLN A 276 -34.81 12.20 -7.40
CA GLN A 276 -34.66 12.29 -5.94
C GLN A 276 -34.30 10.95 -5.31
N LEU A 277 -34.91 9.85 -5.77
CA LEU A 277 -34.56 8.50 -5.32
C LEU A 277 -33.11 8.18 -5.66
N ALA A 278 -32.65 8.56 -6.86
CA ALA A 278 -31.27 8.39 -7.27
C ALA A 278 -30.30 9.19 -6.40
N GLN A 279 -30.62 10.45 -6.07
CA GLN A 279 -29.79 11.29 -5.18
C GLN A 279 -29.65 10.71 -3.77
N ALA A 280 -30.73 10.17 -3.20
CA ALA A 280 -30.68 9.55 -1.89
C ALA A 280 -29.79 8.29 -1.88
N LEU A 281 -29.87 7.43 -2.90
CA LEU A 281 -28.95 6.30 -3.02
C LEU A 281 -27.50 6.78 -3.26
N GLN A 282 -27.31 7.84 -4.04
CA GLN A 282 -25.99 8.41 -4.29
C GLN A 282 -25.32 8.90 -3.00
N ALA A 283 -26.06 9.53 -2.10
CA ALA A 283 -25.52 9.96 -0.80
C ALA A 283 -24.98 8.78 0.03
N LEU A 284 -25.68 7.64 0.05
CA LEU A 284 -25.22 6.40 0.69
C LEU A 284 -23.96 5.83 0.02
N ILE A 285 -23.91 5.89 -1.31
CA ILE A 285 -22.73 5.48 -2.09
C ILE A 285 -21.54 6.36 -1.74
N ASP A 286 -21.73 7.68 -1.67
CA ASP A 286 -20.67 8.63 -1.32
C ASP A 286 -20.13 8.38 0.09
N GLN A 287 -20.94 7.91 1.04
CA GLN A 287 -20.44 7.49 2.35
C GLN A 287 -19.52 6.27 2.27
N ILE A 288 -19.86 5.27 1.46
CA ILE A 288 -19.01 4.10 1.23
C ILE A 288 -17.69 4.52 0.57
N VAL A 289 -17.75 5.40 -0.42
CA VAL A 289 -16.57 5.97 -1.10
C VAL A 289 -15.69 6.70 -0.10
N GLN A 290 -16.25 7.61 0.69
CA GLN A 290 -15.50 8.37 1.69
C GLN A 290 -14.83 7.45 2.70
N LYS A 291 -15.56 6.44 3.20
CA LYS A 291 -14.97 5.46 4.13
C LYS A 291 -13.81 4.71 3.50
N THR A 292 -13.99 4.27 2.25
CA THR A 292 -12.95 3.55 1.50
C THR A 292 -11.72 4.40 1.30
N GLN A 293 -11.91 5.68 0.96
CA GLN A 293 -10.83 6.64 0.76
C GLN A 293 -10.05 6.89 2.06
N THR A 294 -10.74 7.04 3.20
CA THR A 294 -10.07 7.16 4.51
C THR A 294 -9.33 5.89 4.91
N LEU A 295 -9.88 4.70 4.65
CA LEU A 295 -9.19 3.43 4.92
C LEU A 295 -7.94 3.23 4.05
N LEU A 296 -7.91 3.88 2.88
CA LEU A 296 -6.79 3.91 1.96
C LEU A 296 -6.02 5.24 2.05
N TRP A 297 -6.00 5.88 3.23
CA TRP A 297 -5.19 7.04 3.57
C TRP A 297 -5.34 8.24 2.62
N GLU A 298 -6.58 8.51 2.23
CA GLU A 298 -6.93 9.62 1.35
C GLU A 298 -6.19 9.56 0.00
N THR A 299 -5.80 8.36 -0.44
CA THR A 299 -5.10 8.17 -1.72
C THR A 299 -5.98 8.64 -2.87
N GLU A 300 -5.39 9.40 -3.78
CA GLU A 300 -6.09 9.85 -4.98
C GLU A 300 -6.50 8.65 -5.84
N ASP A 301 -7.48 8.84 -6.73
CA ASP A 301 -8.05 7.79 -7.58
C ASP A 301 -8.88 6.68 -6.90
N VAL A 302 -9.00 6.62 -5.57
CA VAL A 302 -9.85 5.60 -4.90
C VAL A 302 -11.30 5.68 -5.37
N ARG A 303 -11.90 6.89 -5.35
CA ARG A 303 -13.27 7.14 -5.86
C ARG A 303 -13.41 6.70 -7.31
N ARG A 304 -12.46 7.11 -8.16
CA ARG A 304 -12.47 6.83 -9.60
C ARG A 304 -12.45 5.34 -9.90
N ASN A 305 -11.56 4.61 -9.22
CA ASN A 305 -11.42 3.17 -9.38
C ASN A 305 -12.59 2.40 -8.77
N LEU A 306 -13.12 2.81 -7.61
CA LEU A 306 -14.25 2.14 -6.96
C LEU A 306 -15.56 2.29 -7.73
N LEU A 307 -15.76 3.41 -8.44
CA LEU A 307 -16.99 3.68 -9.18
C LEU A 307 -16.90 3.43 -10.69
N HIS A 308 -15.77 2.92 -11.23
CA HIS A 308 -15.52 2.83 -12.69
C HIS A 308 -15.65 4.21 -13.37
N SER A 309 -15.39 5.31 -12.65
CA SER A 309 -15.57 6.66 -13.19
C SER A 309 -14.44 7.09 -14.16
N HIS A 310 -13.61 6.15 -14.60
CA HIS A 310 -12.63 6.35 -15.68
C HIS A 310 -13.29 6.77 -17.01
N LEU A 311 -14.59 6.55 -17.16
CA LEU A 311 -15.36 6.94 -18.34
C LEU A 311 -16.19 8.21 -18.11
N ASP A 312 -16.99 8.29 -17.03
CA ASP A 312 -17.72 9.49 -16.58
C ASP A 312 -18.47 9.19 -15.25
N GLU A 313 -18.50 10.10 -14.27
CA GLU A 313 -19.36 9.97 -13.08
C GLU A 313 -20.86 10.02 -13.45
N SER A 314 -21.18 10.66 -14.58
CA SER A 314 -22.55 10.77 -15.09
C SER A 314 -23.18 9.41 -15.43
N ILE A 315 -22.37 8.40 -15.78
CA ILE A 315 -22.85 7.07 -16.20
C ILE A 315 -23.41 6.28 -15.01
N GLU A 316 -22.74 6.31 -13.86
CA GLU A 316 -23.20 5.60 -12.66
C GLU A 316 -24.50 6.20 -12.12
N GLN A 317 -24.58 7.54 -12.09
CA GLN A 317 -25.81 8.25 -11.73
C GLN A 317 -26.95 7.95 -12.73
N ALA A 318 -26.66 7.95 -14.03
CA ALA A 318 -27.65 7.61 -15.05
C ALA A 318 -28.16 6.17 -14.90
N ARG A 319 -27.28 5.21 -14.56
CA ARG A 319 -27.68 3.81 -14.32
C ARG A 319 -28.61 3.70 -13.10
N ILE A 320 -28.26 4.36 -11.99
CA ILE A 320 -29.09 4.36 -10.77
C ILE A 320 -30.47 4.98 -11.08
N ARG A 321 -30.49 6.13 -11.74
CA ARG A 321 -31.74 6.81 -12.15
C ARG A 321 -32.60 5.90 -13.02
N HIS A 322 -32.00 5.26 -14.03
CA HIS A 322 -32.69 4.31 -14.90
C HIS A 322 -33.22 3.10 -14.11
N GLY A 323 -32.47 2.58 -13.14
CA GLY A 323 -32.91 1.51 -12.24
C GLY A 323 -34.20 1.87 -11.50
N PHE A 324 -34.22 3.02 -10.84
CA PHE A 324 -35.43 3.52 -10.17
C PHE A 324 -36.59 3.77 -11.14
N GLN A 325 -36.30 4.32 -12.32
CA GLN A 325 -37.31 4.57 -13.34
C GLN A 325 -37.99 3.27 -13.78
N VAL A 326 -37.22 2.23 -14.11
CA VAL A 326 -37.77 0.94 -14.55
C VAL A 326 -38.59 0.28 -13.43
N LEU A 327 -38.08 0.28 -12.20
CA LEU A 327 -38.78 -0.29 -11.05
C LEU A 327 -40.09 0.44 -10.76
N PHE A 328 -40.07 1.77 -10.77
CA PHE A 328 -41.27 2.59 -10.60
C PHE A 328 -42.26 2.35 -11.73
N LEU A 329 -41.85 2.51 -12.99
CA LEU A 329 -42.76 2.42 -14.13
C LEU A 329 -43.44 1.06 -14.25
N ARG A 330 -42.79 -0.02 -13.80
CA ARG A 330 -43.39 -1.37 -13.80
C ARG A 330 -44.70 -1.44 -13.01
N PHE A 331 -44.78 -0.74 -11.86
CA PHE A 331 -45.93 -0.80 -10.96
C PHE A 331 -46.74 0.49 -10.94
N GLY A 332 -46.06 1.64 -10.99
CA GLY A 332 -46.65 2.96 -11.05
C GLY A 332 -47.48 3.17 -12.31
N ARG A 333 -47.04 2.68 -13.48
CA ARG A 333 -47.84 2.77 -14.71
C ARG A 333 -49.18 2.06 -14.57
N VAL A 334 -49.18 0.86 -14.01
CA VAL A 334 -50.41 0.08 -13.79
C VAL A 334 -51.33 0.79 -12.81
N ALA A 335 -50.78 1.33 -11.71
CA ALA A 335 -51.56 2.10 -10.75
C ALA A 335 -52.22 3.32 -11.42
N VAL A 336 -51.46 4.12 -12.18
CA VAL A 336 -51.98 5.29 -12.89
C VAL A 336 -53.01 4.89 -13.96
N GLU A 337 -52.77 3.82 -14.71
CA GLU A 337 -53.73 3.28 -15.68
C GLU A 337 -55.04 2.84 -14.99
N ALA A 338 -54.94 2.15 -13.86
CA ALA A 338 -56.10 1.63 -13.13
C ALA A 338 -56.98 2.74 -12.53
N PHE A 339 -56.37 3.77 -11.94
CA PHE A 339 -57.10 4.84 -11.25
C PHE A 339 -57.48 6.01 -12.15
N ILE A 340 -56.67 6.34 -13.16
CA ILE A 340 -56.83 7.60 -13.91
C ILE A 340 -57.34 7.37 -15.33
N ALA A 341 -56.78 6.42 -16.08
CA ALA A 341 -56.93 6.37 -17.54
C ALA A 341 -58.38 6.23 -18.05
N LYS A 342 -59.29 5.67 -17.24
CA LYS A 342 -60.69 5.45 -17.61
C LYS A 342 -61.64 5.79 -16.45
N PRO A 343 -62.84 6.32 -16.74
CA PRO A 343 -63.94 6.43 -15.76
C PRO A 343 -64.26 5.09 -15.16
N LEU A 344 -64.80 5.10 -13.93
CA LEU A 344 -65.12 3.89 -13.18
C LEU A 344 -65.94 2.87 -14.00
N GLN A 345 -66.90 3.36 -14.80
CA GLN A 345 -67.84 2.57 -15.60
C GLN A 345 -67.16 1.80 -16.75
N ALA A 346 -65.93 2.17 -17.11
CA ALA A 346 -65.20 1.60 -18.24
C ALA A 346 -63.97 0.77 -17.83
N ARG A 347 -63.80 0.46 -16.53
CA ARG A 347 -62.64 -0.27 -16.00
C ARG A 347 -62.76 -1.79 -16.08
N ASP A 348 -63.92 -2.35 -16.45
CA ASP A 348 -64.14 -3.81 -16.44
C ASP A 348 -63.15 -4.57 -17.33
N ARG A 349 -62.78 -4.00 -18.47
CA ARG A 349 -61.76 -4.55 -19.37
C ARG A 349 -60.34 -4.42 -18.81
N LEU A 350 -60.04 -3.33 -18.10
CA LEU A 350 -58.74 -3.13 -17.45
C LEU A 350 -58.55 -4.11 -16.29
N LEU A 351 -59.63 -4.38 -15.54
CA LEU A 351 -59.63 -5.37 -14.45
C LEU A 351 -59.30 -6.79 -14.93
N SER A 352 -59.67 -7.16 -16.16
CA SER A 352 -59.32 -8.46 -16.74
C SER A 352 -57.92 -8.47 -17.36
N GLU A 353 -57.55 -7.42 -18.11
CA GLU A 353 -56.26 -7.33 -18.80
C GLU A 353 -55.07 -7.17 -17.82
N ARG A 354 -55.27 -6.51 -16.68
CA ARG A 354 -54.24 -6.22 -15.66
C ARG A 354 -54.47 -6.94 -14.32
N ALA A 355 -55.21 -8.04 -14.34
CA ALA A 355 -55.62 -8.74 -13.12
C ALA A 355 -54.45 -9.14 -12.22
N ALA A 356 -53.33 -9.59 -12.81
CA ALA A 356 -52.15 -10.03 -12.07
C ALA A 356 -51.43 -8.86 -11.40
N GLU A 357 -51.26 -7.75 -12.12
CA GLU A 357 -50.60 -6.56 -11.60
C GLU A 357 -51.44 -5.87 -10.52
N ILE A 358 -52.77 -5.82 -10.69
CA ILE A 358 -53.70 -5.30 -9.67
C ILE A 358 -53.65 -6.13 -8.39
N LYS A 359 -53.70 -7.47 -8.50
CA LYS A 359 -53.53 -8.36 -7.34
C LYS A 359 -52.17 -8.21 -6.67
N THR A 360 -51.13 -7.88 -7.45
CA THR A 360 -49.81 -7.59 -6.88
C THR A 360 -49.85 -6.31 -6.06
N LEU A 361 -50.48 -5.24 -6.56
CA LEU A 361 -50.66 -4.00 -5.81
C LEU A 361 -51.47 -4.22 -4.51
N GLU A 362 -52.47 -5.10 -4.54
CA GLU A 362 -53.20 -5.49 -3.32
C GLU A 362 -52.30 -6.21 -2.31
N ALA A 363 -51.56 -7.22 -2.76
CA ALA A 363 -50.74 -8.07 -1.90
C ALA A 363 -49.62 -7.29 -1.18
N PHE A 364 -49.14 -6.21 -1.80
CA PHE A 364 -48.07 -5.36 -1.26
C PHE A 364 -48.57 -4.11 -0.51
N TYR A 365 -49.89 -3.94 -0.34
CA TYR A 365 -50.44 -2.79 0.38
C TYR A 365 -50.15 -2.86 1.89
N GLN A 366 -49.48 -1.83 2.44
CA GLN A 366 -49.10 -1.71 3.85
C GLN A 366 -49.75 -0.51 4.58
N GLY A 367 -50.77 0.12 3.99
CA GLY A 367 -51.48 1.23 4.65
C GLY A 367 -52.31 0.75 5.84
N SER A 368 -52.72 1.65 6.73
CA SER A 368 -53.42 1.31 7.97
C SER A 368 -54.88 0.86 7.79
N ASP A 369 -55.44 1.06 6.61
CA ASP A 369 -56.83 0.74 6.30
C ASP A 369 -57.03 -0.76 5.98
N LYS A 370 -57.75 -1.45 6.87
CA LYS A 370 -58.03 -2.89 6.75
C LYS A 370 -58.83 -3.25 5.49
N ALA A 371 -59.75 -2.38 5.06
CA ALA A 371 -60.55 -2.65 3.86
C ALA A 371 -59.66 -2.69 2.60
N LYS A 372 -58.59 -1.91 2.60
CA LYS A 372 -57.62 -1.87 1.49
C LYS A 372 -56.59 -3.00 1.57
N GLN A 373 -56.18 -3.41 2.78
CA GLN A 373 -55.29 -4.55 3.00
C GLN A 373 -55.89 -5.90 2.56
N GLU A 374 -57.20 -6.09 2.71
CA GLU A 374 -57.87 -7.37 2.43
C GLU A 374 -58.37 -7.50 0.97
N GLY A 375 -57.67 -6.93 -0.01
CA GLY A 375 -58.01 -7.04 -1.43
C GLY A 375 -59.10 -6.06 -1.89
N GLY A 376 -59.20 -4.90 -1.23
CA GLY A 376 -60.20 -3.87 -1.53
C GLY A 376 -59.96 -3.10 -2.83
N LEU A 377 -58.78 -3.22 -3.48
CA LEU A 377 -58.47 -2.48 -4.72
C LEU A 377 -59.38 -2.93 -5.87
N THR A 378 -59.50 -4.24 -6.08
CA THR A 378 -60.34 -4.82 -7.12
C THR A 378 -61.80 -4.41 -6.93
N HIS A 379 -62.24 -4.36 -5.66
CA HIS A 379 -63.57 -3.87 -5.31
C HIS A 379 -63.74 -2.38 -5.63
N TYR A 380 -62.78 -1.55 -5.22
CA TYR A 380 -62.80 -0.11 -5.49
C TYR A 380 -62.78 0.19 -7.00
N LEU A 381 -61.92 -0.48 -7.78
CA LEU A 381 -61.83 -0.29 -9.22
C LEU A 381 -63.09 -0.73 -9.98
N ARG A 382 -63.87 -1.65 -9.41
CA ARG A 382 -65.14 -2.13 -10.00
C ARG A 382 -66.34 -1.28 -9.59
N TYR A 383 -66.40 -0.88 -8.32
CA TYR A 383 -67.61 -0.30 -7.71
C TYR A 383 -67.44 1.15 -7.22
N GLY A 384 -66.23 1.68 -7.17
CA GLY A 384 -65.91 3.03 -6.68
C GLY A 384 -65.92 3.15 -5.15
N LEU A 385 -66.03 2.03 -4.45
CA LEU A 385 -66.22 1.96 -3.00
C LEU A 385 -65.20 1.00 -2.39
N TRP A 386 -64.61 1.39 -1.26
CA TRP A 386 -63.80 0.49 -0.44
C TRP A 386 -64.75 -0.41 0.35
N ALA A 387 -64.62 -1.73 0.20
CA ALA A 387 -65.37 -2.69 0.99
C ALA A 387 -64.41 -3.59 1.77
N ALA A 388 -64.73 -3.82 3.04
CA ALA A 388 -64.09 -4.86 3.82
C ALA A 388 -64.57 -6.22 3.31
N ILE A 389 -63.67 -7.04 2.78
CA ILE A 389 -64.00 -8.40 2.37
C ILE A 389 -63.97 -9.27 3.63
N SER A 390 -65.12 -9.61 4.22
CA SER A 390 -65.15 -10.52 5.38
C SER A 390 -64.72 -11.93 4.95
N LYS A 391 -63.42 -12.22 4.97
CA LYS A 391 -62.92 -13.57 4.76
C LYS A 391 -62.90 -14.31 6.10
N THR A 392 -63.93 -15.09 6.39
CA THR A 392 -63.80 -16.20 7.35
C THR A 392 -62.95 -17.30 6.72
N VAL A 393 -61.64 -17.31 6.97
CA VAL A 393 -60.76 -18.44 6.61
C VAL A 393 -60.38 -19.20 7.89
N PRO A 394 -60.55 -20.53 7.96
CA PRO A 394 -60.11 -21.32 9.11
C PRO A 394 -58.59 -21.34 9.20
N ALA A 395 -58.05 -21.13 10.41
CA ALA A 395 -56.63 -21.15 10.68
C ALA A 395 -56.02 -22.53 10.39
N GLY A 396 -55.14 -22.60 9.37
CA GLY A 396 -54.32 -23.77 9.06
C GLY A 396 -52.90 -23.33 8.68
N ARG A 397 -51.93 -23.60 9.55
CA ARG A 397 -50.49 -23.32 9.36
C ARG A 397 -49.92 -24.12 8.19
N SER A 398 -49.23 -23.47 7.25
CA SER A 398 -48.09 -24.07 6.56
C SER A 398 -47.14 -23.03 5.97
N ARG A 399 -45.85 -23.13 6.33
CA ARG A 399 -44.73 -22.38 5.75
C ARG A 399 -44.40 -22.99 4.39
N ASN A 400 -44.86 -22.38 3.30
CA ASN A 400 -44.27 -22.39 1.95
C ASN A 400 -45.25 -21.70 0.99
N THR A 401 -45.27 -20.37 1.03
CA THR A 401 -46.35 -19.53 0.49
C THR A 401 -46.22 -19.15 -0.99
N ALA A 402 -45.13 -19.48 -1.69
CA ALA A 402 -44.96 -19.06 -3.09
C ALA A 402 -45.61 -20.01 -4.12
N LYS A 403 -45.61 -21.34 -3.90
CA LYS A 403 -46.19 -22.31 -4.86
C LYS A 403 -47.68 -22.58 -4.61
N ALA A 404 -48.14 -22.56 -3.36
CA ALA A 404 -49.54 -22.80 -3.03
C ALA A 404 -50.46 -21.62 -3.43
N VAL A 405 -49.93 -20.40 -3.47
CA VAL A 405 -50.68 -19.21 -3.90
C VAL A 405 -50.93 -19.25 -5.40
N VAL A 406 -49.98 -19.70 -6.22
CA VAL A 406 -50.14 -19.75 -7.69
C VAL A 406 -51.20 -20.78 -8.11
N ASP A 407 -51.25 -21.95 -7.46
CA ASP A 407 -52.26 -22.98 -7.77
C ASP A 407 -53.65 -22.65 -7.23
N ALA A 408 -53.76 -21.89 -6.12
CA ALA A 408 -55.06 -21.38 -5.64
C ALA A 408 -55.57 -20.17 -6.45
N VAL A 409 -54.67 -19.37 -7.03
CA VAL A 409 -54.97 -18.12 -7.77
C VAL A 409 -55.70 -18.34 -9.10
N LEU A 410 -55.65 -19.55 -9.67
CA LEU A 410 -56.28 -19.89 -10.95
C LEU A 410 -57.70 -20.50 -10.83
N SER A 411 -58.16 -20.86 -9.62
CA SER A 411 -59.39 -21.67 -9.46
C SER A 411 -60.48 -21.06 -8.57
N GLU A 412 -60.33 -19.83 -8.06
CA GLU A 412 -61.41 -19.21 -7.28
C GLU A 412 -62.35 -18.41 -8.19
N THR A 413 -63.50 -19.02 -8.49
CA THR A 413 -64.72 -18.28 -8.85
C THR A 413 -65.19 -17.52 -7.59
N PRO A 414 -65.39 -16.20 -7.64
CA PRO A 414 -65.80 -15.45 -6.46
C PRO A 414 -67.24 -15.86 -6.05
N PRO A 415 -67.53 -15.97 -4.75
CA PRO A 415 -68.89 -16.24 -4.26
C PRO A 415 -69.84 -15.08 -4.62
N PRO A 416 -71.16 -15.33 -4.72
CA PRO A 416 -72.12 -14.31 -5.11
C PRO A 416 -72.29 -13.32 -3.96
N VAL A 417 -71.68 -12.15 -4.09
CA VAL A 417 -71.90 -11.02 -3.18
C VAL A 417 -73.23 -10.36 -3.57
N LYS A 418 -74.15 -10.30 -2.61
CA LYS A 418 -75.47 -9.64 -2.70
C LYS A 418 -75.35 -8.23 -3.28
N ASP A 419 -76.27 -7.86 -4.16
CA ASP A 419 -76.46 -6.57 -4.84
C ASP A 419 -75.72 -5.37 -4.19
N ILE A 420 -74.46 -5.17 -4.58
CA ILE A 420 -73.75 -3.91 -4.36
C ILE A 420 -73.92 -3.10 -5.64
N GLU A 421 -74.74 -2.06 -5.58
CA GLU A 421 -74.92 -1.13 -6.68
C GLU A 421 -73.59 -0.42 -6.97
N ARG A 422 -73.13 -0.51 -8.23
CA ARG A 422 -71.99 0.26 -8.73
C ARG A 422 -72.26 1.75 -8.50
N ALA A 423 -71.24 2.53 -8.12
CA ALA A 423 -71.42 3.97 -7.97
C ALA A 423 -72.08 4.57 -9.24
N PRO A 424 -73.10 5.42 -9.07
CA PRO A 424 -73.86 5.96 -10.18
C PRO A 424 -72.96 6.71 -11.17
N GLU A 425 -73.29 6.66 -12.45
CA GLU A 425 -72.55 7.40 -13.47
C GLU A 425 -72.68 8.91 -13.22
N PRO A 426 -71.58 9.68 -13.25
CA PRO A 426 -71.63 11.12 -13.00
C PRO A 426 -72.56 11.83 -13.98
N SER A 427 -73.52 12.58 -13.46
CA SER A 427 -74.52 13.30 -14.25
C SER A 427 -74.23 14.81 -14.38
N ASN A 428 -73.20 15.32 -13.71
CA ASN A 428 -72.80 16.71 -13.77
C ASN A 428 -71.29 16.90 -13.50
N PHE A 429 -70.81 18.12 -13.72
CA PHE A 429 -69.41 18.48 -13.52
C PHE A 429 -68.91 18.20 -12.09
N GLU A 430 -69.69 18.55 -11.06
CA GLU A 430 -69.28 18.34 -9.67
C GLU A 430 -69.07 16.86 -9.32
N GLN A 431 -69.93 15.98 -9.84
CA GLN A 431 -69.80 14.54 -9.67
C GLN A 431 -68.58 13.97 -10.41
N VAL A 432 -68.28 14.48 -11.61
CA VAL A 432 -67.06 14.11 -12.34
C VAL A 432 -65.81 14.53 -11.57
N VAL A 433 -65.79 15.75 -11.04
CA VAL A 433 -64.68 16.26 -10.22
C VAL A 433 -64.51 15.43 -8.94
N ASN A 434 -65.61 15.07 -8.26
CA ASN A 434 -65.57 14.24 -7.06
C ASN A 434 -65.02 12.82 -7.34
N GLU A 435 -65.43 12.19 -8.46
CA GLU A 435 -64.89 10.89 -8.88
C GLU A 435 -63.37 10.98 -9.10
N ILE A 436 -62.92 11.99 -9.85
CA ILE A 436 -61.50 12.19 -10.17
C ILE A 436 -60.69 12.47 -8.91
N ASN A 437 -61.17 13.31 -8.00
CA ASN A 437 -60.49 13.59 -6.74
C ASN A 437 -60.41 12.35 -5.84
N GLY A 438 -61.47 11.53 -5.81
CA GLY A 438 -61.46 10.24 -5.12
C GLY A 438 -60.41 9.30 -5.68
N ASP A 439 -60.31 9.20 -7.01
CA ASP A 439 -59.31 8.38 -7.68
C ASP A 439 -57.88 8.91 -7.51
N LEU A 440 -57.67 10.23 -7.51
CA LEU A 440 -56.36 10.84 -7.23
C LEU A 440 -55.92 10.55 -5.80
N ALA A 441 -56.83 10.63 -4.82
CA ALA A 441 -56.55 10.27 -3.44
C ALA A 441 -56.23 8.78 -3.29
N ALA A 442 -56.98 7.92 -3.98
CA ALA A 442 -56.73 6.47 -4.01
C ALA A 442 -55.39 6.13 -4.66
N LEU A 443 -55.06 6.78 -5.78
CA LEU A 443 -53.78 6.65 -6.46
C LEU A 443 -52.62 7.08 -5.54
N GLN A 444 -52.75 8.23 -4.87
CA GLN A 444 -51.73 8.71 -3.93
C GLN A 444 -51.46 7.68 -2.82
N ASP A 445 -52.52 7.15 -2.22
CA ASP A 445 -52.42 6.14 -1.16
C ASP A 445 -51.73 4.87 -1.66
N TYR A 446 -52.10 4.36 -2.83
CA TYR A 446 -51.48 3.15 -3.40
C TYR A 446 -50.05 3.36 -3.87
N LEU A 447 -49.69 4.55 -4.35
CA LEU A 447 -48.30 4.86 -4.69
C LEU A 447 -47.41 4.74 -3.45
N LYS A 448 -47.82 5.36 -2.34
CA LYS A 448 -47.10 5.35 -1.06
C LYS A 448 -47.07 3.99 -0.38
N ASN A 449 -48.24 3.35 -0.32
CA ASN A 449 -48.43 2.18 0.54
C ASN A 449 -48.37 0.85 -0.19
N SER A 450 -48.29 0.82 -1.52
CA SER A 450 -48.20 -0.42 -2.30
C SER A 450 -47.07 -0.38 -3.33
N VAL A 451 -47.06 0.62 -4.23
CA VAL A 451 -46.06 0.70 -5.32
C VAL A 451 -44.64 0.77 -4.76
N PHE A 452 -44.41 1.55 -3.69
CA PHE A 452 -43.11 1.61 -3.03
C PHE A 452 -42.56 0.21 -2.64
N TYR A 453 -43.43 -0.64 -2.08
CA TYR A 453 -43.06 -1.98 -1.63
C TYR A 453 -42.99 -3.00 -2.76
N ALA A 454 -43.96 -2.95 -3.68
CA ALA A 454 -44.01 -3.84 -4.84
C ALA A 454 -42.81 -3.61 -5.78
N ALA A 455 -42.39 -2.35 -5.96
CA ALA A 455 -41.21 -1.99 -6.73
C ALA A 455 -39.90 -2.44 -6.06
N GLY A 456 -39.92 -2.74 -4.75
CA GLY A 456 -38.75 -3.24 -4.03
C GLY A 456 -37.61 -2.23 -3.96
N PHE A 457 -37.90 -0.93 -3.84
CA PHE A 457 -36.87 0.12 -3.85
C PHE A 457 -35.79 -0.09 -2.79
N ILE A 458 -36.18 -0.47 -1.57
CA ILE A 458 -35.23 -0.78 -0.49
C ILE A 458 -34.33 -1.95 -0.85
N THR A 459 -34.90 -3.02 -1.42
CA THR A 459 -34.14 -4.19 -1.88
C THR A 459 -33.14 -3.81 -2.96
N TYR A 460 -33.57 -2.98 -3.92
CA TYR A 460 -32.70 -2.47 -4.98
C TYR A 460 -31.55 -1.62 -4.42
N CYS A 461 -31.83 -0.69 -3.51
CA CYS A 461 -30.80 0.09 -2.82
C CYS A 461 -29.78 -0.82 -2.13
N ASN A 462 -30.27 -1.80 -1.36
CA ASN A 462 -29.39 -2.74 -0.66
C ASN A 462 -28.51 -3.54 -1.63
N GLN A 463 -29.05 -4.00 -2.76
CA GLN A 463 -28.29 -4.69 -3.80
C GLN A 463 -27.19 -3.80 -4.40
N GLU A 464 -27.49 -2.53 -4.70
CA GLU A 464 -26.50 -1.60 -5.25
C GLU A 464 -25.39 -1.29 -4.22
N LEU A 465 -25.74 -1.08 -2.95
CA LEU A 465 -24.76 -0.84 -1.88
C LEU A 465 -23.90 -2.09 -1.62
N GLU A 466 -24.49 -3.28 -1.62
CA GLU A 466 -23.76 -4.55 -1.51
C GLU A 466 -22.83 -4.76 -2.70
N ARG A 467 -23.26 -4.39 -3.91
CA ARG A 467 -22.42 -4.47 -5.10
C ARG A 467 -21.16 -3.61 -4.97
N ILE A 468 -21.28 -2.38 -4.46
CA ILE A 468 -20.13 -1.48 -4.26
C ILE A 468 -19.21 -2.01 -3.15
N ARG A 469 -19.78 -2.52 -2.05
CA ARG A 469 -19.03 -3.17 -0.98
C ARG A 469 -18.24 -4.38 -1.50
N ASN A 470 -18.88 -5.27 -2.25
CA ASN A 470 -18.23 -6.47 -2.79
C ASN A 470 -17.15 -6.10 -3.78
N ARG A 471 -17.41 -5.11 -4.63
CA ARG A 471 -16.43 -4.59 -5.57
C ARG A 471 -15.17 -4.06 -4.89
N PHE A 472 -15.31 -3.26 -3.82
CA PHE A 472 -14.15 -2.81 -3.05
C PHE A 472 -13.25 -3.98 -2.62
N LYS A 473 -13.86 -5.10 -2.21
CA LYS A 473 -13.14 -6.30 -1.77
C LYS A 473 -12.53 -7.08 -2.93
N GLU A 474 -13.31 -7.31 -3.99
CA GLU A 474 -12.91 -8.05 -5.19
C GLU A 474 -11.75 -7.38 -5.93
N MET A 475 -11.73 -6.05 -5.99
CA MET A 475 -10.66 -5.27 -6.62
C MET A 475 -9.28 -5.58 -6.03
N GLU A 476 -9.19 -6.01 -4.77
CA GLU A 476 -7.92 -6.46 -4.20
C GLU A 476 -7.82 -7.98 -4.12
N ASP A 477 -8.86 -8.67 -3.65
CA ASP A 477 -8.82 -10.12 -3.45
C ASP A 477 -8.61 -10.88 -4.78
N ASN A 478 -9.19 -10.40 -5.88
CA ASN A 478 -9.09 -11.02 -7.20
C ASN A 478 -8.09 -10.28 -8.10
N ASP A 479 -8.21 -8.95 -8.18
CA ASP A 479 -7.52 -8.17 -9.22
C ASP A 479 -6.23 -7.48 -8.73
N ARG A 480 -5.99 -7.45 -7.42
CA ARG A 480 -4.83 -6.77 -6.79
C ARG A 480 -4.62 -5.33 -7.29
N GLN A 481 -5.71 -4.57 -7.41
CA GLN A 481 -5.67 -3.19 -7.86
C GLN A 481 -5.27 -2.22 -6.75
N TRP A 482 -5.79 -2.41 -5.52
CA TRP A 482 -5.49 -1.51 -4.41
C TRP A 482 -4.01 -1.53 -4.04
N ILE A 483 -3.38 -2.72 -4.02
CA ILE A 483 -1.93 -2.83 -3.80
C ILE A 483 -1.13 -2.04 -4.84
N GLY A 484 -1.57 -2.00 -6.09
CA GLY A 484 -0.92 -1.25 -7.17
C GLY A 484 -1.04 0.27 -6.97
N ILE A 485 -2.24 0.73 -6.62
CA ILE A 485 -2.53 2.14 -6.32
C ILE A 485 -1.71 2.60 -5.10
N ILE A 486 -1.77 1.87 -3.99
CA ILE A 486 -1.05 2.22 -2.76
C ILE A 486 0.47 2.15 -2.97
N ARG A 487 0.98 1.18 -3.75
CA ARG A 487 2.41 1.12 -4.09
C ARG A 487 2.85 2.36 -4.85
N THR A 488 2.02 2.84 -5.78
CA THR A 488 2.29 4.04 -6.56
C THR A 488 2.30 5.27 -5.66
N ALA A 489 1.31 5.40 -4.78
CA ALA A 489 1.21 6.48 -3.80
C ALA A 489 2.42 6.52 -2.83
N VAL A 490 2.92 5.35 -2.42
CA VAL A 490 4.13 5.23 -1.58
C VAL A 490 5.40 5.57 -2.35
N LYS A 491 5.60 5.00 -3.55
CA LYS A 491 6.88 5.09 -4.29
C LYS A 491 7.05 6.45 -4.98
N TYR A 492 5.99 6.99 -5.57
CA TYR A 492 6.06 8.16 -6.44
C TYR A 492 5.47 9.41 -5.81
N GLU A 493 4.28 9.31 -5.22
CA GLU A 493 3.58 10.48 -4.62
C GLU A 493 4.09 10.81 -3.21
N ARG A 494 4.74 9.84 -2.54
CA ARG A 494 5.24 9.96 -1.16
C ARG A 494 4.14 10.40 -0.19
N ASN A 495 2.95 9.82 -0.32
CA ASN A 495 1.83 10.15 0.56
C ASN A 495 2.21 9.91 2.04
N PRO A 496 2.25 10.97 2.89
CA PRO A 496 2.71 10.87 4.27
C PRO A 496 1.74 10.16 5.21
N LEU A 497 0.48 9.97 4.77
CA LEU A 497 -0.55 9.32 5.57
C LEU A 497 -0.40 7.79 5.58
N ILE A 498 0.30 7.22 4.60
CA ILE A 498 0.48 5.77 4.48
C ILE A 498 1.56 5.33 5.49
N PRO A 499 1.24 4.46 6.47
CA PRO A 499 2.14 4.04 7.54
C PRO A 499 3.10 2.93 7.06
N TYR A 500 3.79 3.17 5.95
CA TYR A 500 4.81 2.28 5.40
C TYR A 500 6.16 3.00 5.31
N ASN A 501 7.18 2.48 5.99
CA ASN A 501 8.52 3.05 6.00
C ASN A 501 9.59 1.97 5.75
N ILE A 502 10.39 2.17 4.69
CA ILE A 502 11.50 1.30 4.26
C ILE A 502 12.88 1.93 4.50
N ALA A 503 12.97 3.05 5.23
CA ALA A 503 14.22 3.78 5.40
C ALA A 503 15.35 2.92 5.98
N HIS A 504 15.02 1.97 6.86
CA HIS A 504 16.00 1.06 7.45
C HIS A 504 16.48 -0.01 6.47
N THR A 505 15.55 -0.71 5.79
CA THR A 505 15.89 -1.75 4.82
C THR A 505 16.69 -1.18 3.64
N ARG A 506 16.32 0.01 3.17
CA ARG A 506 17.01 0.68 2.07
C ARG A 506 18.45 1.09 2.44
N ARG A 507 18.66 1.61 3.65
CA ARG A 507 20.01 1.95 4.14
C ARG A 507 20.88 0.71 4.31
N ASP A 508 20.32 -0.38 4.85
CA ASP A 508 21.06 -1.65 4.99
C ASP A 508 21.44 -2.22 3.62
N PHE A 509 20.53 -2.19 2.64
CA PHE A 509 20.85 -2.63 1.27
C PHE A 509 21.95 -1.79 0.61
N GLN A 510 21.88 -0.45 0.74
CA GLN A 510 22.90 0.46 0.21
C GLN A 510 24.28 0.18 0.80
N LEU A 511 24.36 0.04 2.13
CA LEU A 511 25.60 -0.30 2.83
C LEU A 511 26.18 -1.64 2.35
N ARG A 512 25.33 -2.67 2.22
CA ARG A 512 25.76 -3.99 1.73
C ARG A 512 26.27 -3.94 0.29
N ARG A 513 25.68 -3.09 -0.55
CA ARG A 513 26.12 -2.88 -1.94
C ARG A 513 27.47 -2.17 -1.99
N GLU A 514 27.66 -1.10 -1.22
CA GLU A 514 28.92 -0.37 -1.14
C GLU A 514 30.06 -1.31 -0.73
N LEU A 515 29.86 -2.10 0.34
CA LEU A 515 30.83 -3.10 0.78
C LEU A 515 31.15 -4.15 -0.30
N ALA A 516 30.15 -4.59 -1.07
CA ALA A 516 30.36 -5.55 -2.15
C ALA A 516 31.17 -4.96 -3.32
N ILE A 517 31.00 -3.67 -3.63
CA ILE A 517 31.80 -2.96 -4.64
C ILE A 517 33.25 -2.82 -4.17
N GLU A 518 33.47 -2.38 -2.94
CA GLU A 518 34.82 -2.26 -2.37
C GLU A 518 35.53 -3.62 -2.34
N LEU A 519 34.83 -4.71 -1.98
CA LEU A 519 35.41 -6.06 -2.02
C LEU A 519 35.81 -6.48 -3.44
N LYS A 520 35.03 -6.10 -4.45
CA LYS A 520 35.36 -6.37 -5.85
C LYS A 520 36.61 -5.60 -6.29
N GLU A 521 36.76 -4.34 -5.87
CA GLU A 521 37.97 -3.55 -6.10
C GLU A 521 39.18 -4.18 -5.42
N ILE A 522 39.06 -4.55 -4.14
CA ILE A 522 40.14 -5.24 -3.41
C ILE A 522 40.54 -6.53 -4.12
N ARG A 523 39.58 -7.34 -4.57
CA ARG A 523 39.84 -8.57 -5.34
C ARG A 523 40.54 -8.28 -6.68
N SER A 524 40.11 -7.25 -7.40
CA SER A 524 40.76 -6.85 -8.66
C SER A 524 42.19 -6.38 -8.42
N SER A 525 42.42 -5.54 -7.42
CA SER A 525 43.76 -5.07 -7.08
C SER A 525 44.65 -6.19 -6.55
N TYR A 526 44.10 -7.10 -5.73
CA TYR A 526 44.78 -8.32 -5.31
C TYR A 526 45.18 -9.18 -6.51
N SER A 527 44.34 -9.27 -7.52
CA SER A 527 44.61 -10.04 -8.74
C SER A 527 45.59 -9.33 -9.69
N ASN A 528 45.63 -7.98 -9.71
CA ASN A 528 46.44 -7.17 -10.63
C ASN A 528 47.83 -6.79 -10.10
N VAL A 529 48.05 -6.86 -8.77
CA VAL A 529 49.39 -6.75 -8.16
C VAL A 529 50.24 -8.00 -8.45
N PHE A 530 49.64 -9.02 -9.10
CA PHE A 530 50.30 -10.24 -9.56
C PHE A 530 50.17 -10.43 -11.07
#